data_AF-A0A7K4CQL6-F1
#
_entry.id   AF-A0A7K4CQL6-F1
#
_cell.length_a   1.000
_cell.length_b   1.000
_cell.length_c   1.000
_cell.angle_alpha   90.00
_cell.angle_beta   90.00
_cell.angle_gamma   90.00
#
_symmetry.space_group_name_H-M   'P 1'
#
loop_
_entity.id
_entity.type
_entity.pdbx_description
1 polymer ?
#
loop_
_entity_poly.entity_id
_entity_poly.type
_entity_poly.pdbx_seq_one_letter_code
_entity_poly.pdbx_strand_id
1 'polypeptide(L)'
;MRIAIWLGGNKGHPYKQVAPMLKRIVTTIPGTKVAVLRREQLLAGNIVKFFDCIVSYTQGGEFLPGEEDLLLDFVASGKGFVGIHGATASFKSFPRYHAMLGGTFTGHALPRKFEARPTGKVHPITSGMQPFKLKDEPYVHDIDPSKVDVIVERVDKKETAPAAWTKEHGQGRVAYIAFGHFAGNFKGKEFQALISRAITWVARKG
;
A
#
# COMPACT_ATOMS: atom_id res chain seq x y z
N MET A 1 -4.64 -14.30 11.48
CA MET A 1 -3.86 -13.72 10.36
C MET A 1 -2.59 -13.06 10.89
N ARG A 2 -1.42 -13.37 10.34
CA ARG A 2 -0.13 -12.75 10.70
C ARG A 2 0.22 -11.65 9.69
N ILE A 3 0.36 -10.42 10.16
CA ILE A 3 0.65 -9.25 9.31
C ILE A 3 2.05 -8.72 9.61
N ALA A 4 2.84 -8.53 8.56
CA ALA A 4 4.10 -7.80 8.65
C ALA A 4 3.89 -6.36 8.19
N ILE A 5 4.14 -5.38 9.07
CA ILE A 5 4.30 -3.98 8.65
C ILE A 5 5.77 -3.82 8.26
N TRP A 6 6.01 -3.57 6.98
CA TRP A 6 7.35 -3.42 6.40
C TRP A 6 7.68 -1.94 6.25
N LEU A 7 8.63 -1.48 7.04
CA LEU A 7 9.04 -0.07 7.12
C LEU A 7 10.44 0.11 6.56
N GLY A 8 10.64 1.15 5.77
CA GLY A 8 12.00 1.52 5.36
C GLY A 8 12.04 2.62 4.34
N GLY A 9 12.91 3.60 4.53
CA GLY A 9 13.14 4.64 3.54
C GLY A 9 13.92 5.81 4.10
N ASN A 10 13.91 6.93 3.39
CA ASN A 10 14.74 8.10 3.69
C ASN A 10 14.06 9.11 4.64
N LYS A 11 14.74 10.19 5.01
CA LYS A 11 14.23 11.17 5.99
C LYS A 11 12.93 11.89 5.57
N GLY A 12 12.47 11.76 4.32
CA GLY A 12 11.31 12.46 3.79
C GLY A 12 9.95 11.97 4.31
N HIS A 13 9.90 10.80 4.97
CA HIS A 13 8.66 10.17 5.38
C HIS A 13 8.61 9.89 6.89
N PRO A 14 7.44 10.08 7.53
CA PRO A 14 7.32 10.05 8.99
C PRO A 14 7.22 8.63 9.57
N TYR A 15 8.11 7.70 9.19
CA TYR A 15 8.05 6.29 9.57
C TYR A 15 7.91 6.06 11.08
N LYS A 16 8.65 6.83 11.91
CA LYS A 16 8.57 6.73 13.38
C LYS A 16 7.18 7.07 13.92
N GLN A 17 6.47 8.00 13.29
CA GLN A 17 5.11 8.40 13.69
C GLN A 17 4.07 7.44 13.10
N VAL A 18 4.26 6.97 11.87
CA VAL A 18 3.32 6.12 11.15
C VAL A 18 3.34 4.68 11.67
N ALA A 19 4.49 4.14 12.06
CA ALA A 19 4.63 2.78 12.57
C ALA A 19 3.62 2.41 13.68
N PRO A 20 3.51 3.17 14.80
CA PRO A 20 2.52 2.87 15.84
C PRO A 20 1.07 3.07 15.35
N MET A 21 0.82 3.99 14.41
CA MET A 21 -0.52 4.22 13.87
C MET A 21 -0.96 3.05 12.96
N LEU A 22 -0.10 2.60 12.06
CA LEU A 22 -0.34 1.41 11.25
C LEU A 22 -0.53 0.17 12.12
N LYS A 23 0.30 -0.01 13.15
CA LYS A 23 0.14 -1.10 14.12
C LYS A 23 -1.26 -1.06 14.76
N ARG A 24 -1.72 0.12 15.19
CA ARG A 24 -3.06 0.30 15.76
C ARG A 24 -4.15 -0.04 14.75
N ILE A 25 -4.05 0.41 13.50
CA ILE A 25 -5.01 0.08 12.44
C ILE A 25 -5.08 -1.44 12.23
N VAL A 26 -3.93 -2.11 12.08
CA VAL A 26 -3.89 -3.58 11.92
C VAL A 26 -4.56 -4.28 13.09
N THR A 27 -4.31 -3.85 14.33
CA THR A 27 -4.91 -4.48 15.52
C THR A 27 -6.43 -4.31 15.64
N THR A 28 -7.05 -3.40 14.86
CA THR A 28 -8.51 -3.32 14.79
C THR A 28 -9.13 -4.47 14.01
N ILE A 29 -8.34 -5.19 13.21
CA ILE A 29 -8.79 -6.32 12.42
C ILE A 29 -8.78 -7.57 13.33
N PRO A 30 -9.95 -8.22 13.55
CA PRO A 30 -10.04 -9.36 14.46
C PRO A 30 -9.11 -10.51 14.07
N GLY A 31 -8.53 -11.16 15.09
CA GLY A 31 -7.66 -12.33 14.88
C GLY A 31 -6.31 -12.04 14.21
N THR A 32 -5.88 -10.77 14.19
CA THR A 32 -4.56 -10.39 13.68
C THR A 32 -3.45 -10.47 14.73
N LYS A 33 -2.28 -10.95 14.30
CA LYS A 33 -0.99 -10.80 15.00
C LYS A 33 -0.10 -9.94 14.12
N VAL A 34 0.52 -8.90 14.67
CA VAL A 34 1.29 -7.92 13.90
C VAL A 34 2.75 -7.91 14.33
N ALA A 35 3.66 -7.95 13.35
CA ALA A 35 5.07 -7.66 13.53
C ALA A 35 5.41 -6.37 12.77
N VAL A 36 6.22 -5.50 13.38
CA VAL A 36 6.76 -4.30 12.72
C VAL A 36 8.21 -4.59 12.41
N LEU A 37 8.56 -4.60 11.13
CA LEU A 37 9.85 -5.03 10.63
C LEU A 37 10.46 -3.92 9.78
N ARG A 38 11.75 -3.65 9.99
CA ARG A 38 12.54 -2.77 9.12
C ARG A 38 12.85 -3.47 7.80
N ARG A 39 13.30 -2.68 6.81
CA ARG A 39 13.56 -3.13 5.44
C ARG A 39 14.38 -4.42 5.43
N GLU A 40 15.52 -4.37 6.09
CA GLU A 40 16.54 -5.41 6.19
C GLU A 40 16.08 -6.67 6.95
N GLN A 41 14.93 -6.63 7.62
CA GLN A 41 14.48 -7.73 8.48
C GLN A 41 13.50 -8.66 7.77
N LEU A 42 12.58 -8.14 6.95
CA LEU A 42 11.44 -8.93 6.44
C LEU A 42 11.86 -10.06 5.49
N LEU A 43 12.83 -9.81 4.63
CA LEU A 43 13.23 -10.75 3.58
C LEU A 43 14.47 -11.55 4.00
N ALA A 44 15.23 -11.07 4.98
CA ALA A 44 16.34 -11.80 5.57
C ALA A 44 15.89 -13.17 6.11
N GLY A 45 16.61 -14.22 5.72
CA GLY A 45 16.33 -15.60 6.14
C GLY A 45 14.94 -16.12 5.75
N ASN A 46 14.27 -15.49 4.78
CA ASN A 46 12.92 -15.85 4.35
C ASN A 46 11.90 -15.90 5.52
N ILE A 47 11.95 -14.92 6.44
CA ILE A 47 10.95 -14.85 7.51
C ILE A 47 9.55 -14.45 6.97
N VAL A 48 9.50 -13.86 5.77
CA VAL A 48 8.27 -13.46 5.09
C VAL A 48 7.26 -14.61 4.98
N LYS A 49 7.73 -15.87 4.85
CA LYS A 49 6.88 -17.08 4.79
C LYS A 49 5.98 -17.29 6.02
N PHE A 50 6.31 -16.69 7.16
CA PHE A 50 5.52 -16.81 8.39
C PHE A 50 4.32 -15.86 8.45
N PHE A 51 4.15 -15.00 7.44
CA PHE A 51 3.08 -14.02 7.37
C PHE A 51 1.99 -14.43 6.37
N ASP A 52 0.86 -13.74 6.47
CA ASP A 52 -0.28 -13.86 5.57
C ASP A 52 -0.42 -12.63 4.66
N CYS A 53 0.04 -11.47 5.14
CA CYS A 53 0.05 -10.24 4.36
C CYS A 53 1.16 -9.28 4.82
N ILE A 54 1.67 -8.51 3.86
CA ILE A 54 2.64 -7.44 4.06
C ILE A 54 1.93 -6.10 3.88
N VAL A 55 2.10 -5.19 4.84
CA VAL A 55 1.74 -3.78 4.73
C VAL A 55 3.03 -2.98 4.55
N SER A 56 3.34 -2.64 3.30
CA SER A 56 4.53 -1.88 2.94
C SER A 56 4.28 -0.38 3.07
N TYR A 57 5.08 0.25 3.92
CA TYR A 57 5.24 1.69 3.98
C TYR A 57 6.74 1.98 3.87
N THR A 58 7.25 1.81 2.65
CA THR A 58 8.66 1.97 2.30
C THR A 58 8.86 3.08 1.27
N GLN A 59 10.09 3.59 1.11
CA GLN A 59 10.49 4.43 -0.02
C GLN A 59 11.98 4.25 -0.38
N GLY A 60 12.30 4.27 -1.68
CA GLY A 60 13.65 4.03 -2.20
C GLY A 60 14.20 2.64 -1.85
N GLY A 61 15.51 2.51 -1.82
CA GLY A 61 16.20 1.26 -1.54
C GLY A 61 16.27 0.30 -2.72
N GLU A 62 17.08 -0.74 -2.54
CA GLU A 62 17.29 -1.83 -3.48
C GLU A 62 17.04 -3.16 -2.75
N PHE A 63 16.62 -4.19 -3.49
CA PHE A 63 16.62 -5.56 -2.98
C PHE A 63 18.05 -6.10 -2.98
N LEU A 64 18.39 -6.87 -1.94
CA LEU A 64 19.56 -7.75 -1.98
C LEU A 64 19.29 -8.93 -2.94
N PRO A 65 20.34 -9.65 -3.39
CA PRO A 65 20.17 -10.81 -4.26
C PRO A 65 19.14 -11.81 -3.71
N GLY A 66 18.14 -12.15 -4.55
CA GLY A 66 17.05 -13.08 -4.21
C GLY A 66 15.90 -12.50 -3.37
N GLU A 67 16.01 -11.29 -2.81
CA GLU A 67 14.93 -10.70 -2.00
C GLU A 67 13.70 -10.33 -2.84
N GLU A 68 13.90 -9.89 -4.10
CA GLU A 68 12.77 -9.64 -5.02
C GLU A 68 11.97 -10.93 -5.24
N ASP A 69 12.65 -12.05 -5.49
CA ASP A 69 12.00 -13.35 -5.72
C ASP A 69 11.22 -13.80 -4.48
N LEU A 70 11.81 -13.68 -3.27
CA LEU A 70 11.11 -14.01 -2.03
C LEU A 70 9.81 -13.23 -1.85
N LEU A 71 9.80 -11.94 -2.21
CA LEU A 71 8.60 -11.12 -2.12
C LEU A 71 7.56 -11.50 -3.18
N LEU A 72 7.99 -11.66 -4.44
CA LEU A 72 7.09 -12.00 -5.54
C LEU A 72 6.49 -13.39 -5.35
N ASP A 73 7.29 -14.38 -4.97
CA ASP A 73 6.83 -15.74 -4.70
C ASP A 73 5.88 -15.79 -3.49
N PHE A 74 6.17 -15.00 -2.45
CA PHE A 74 5.26 -14.86 -1.31
C PHE A 74 3.88 -14.42 -1.78
N VAL A 75 3.78 -13.34 -2.57
CA VAL A 75 2.49 -12.87 -3.08
C VAL A 75 1.89 -13.90 -4.03
N ALA A 76 2.67 -14.39 -5.01
CA ALA A 76 2.22 -15.36 -6.00
C ALA A 76 1.64 -16.65 -5.39
N SER A 77 2.09 -17.04 -4.19
CA SER A 77 1.59 -18.19 -3.42
C SER A 77 0.21 -17.99 -2.76
N GLY A 78 -0.45 -16.84 -2.98
CA GLY A 78 -1.77 -16.54 -2.41
C GLY A 78 -1.76 -15.61 -1.21
N LYS A 79 -0.65 -14.90 -0.98
CA LYS A 79 -0.49 -13.98 0.15
C LYS A 79 -0.82 -12.54 -0.26
N GLY A 80 -1.14 -11.72 0.74
CA GLY A 80 -1.56 -10.35 0.51
C GLY A 80 -0.41 -9.34 0.52
N PHE A 81 -0.51 -8.30 -0.31
CA PHE A 81 0.38 -7.14 -0.26
C PHE A 81 -0.42 -5.84 -0.28
N VAL A 82 -0.18 -4.95 0.67
CA VAL A 82 -0.71 -3.57 0.69
C VAL A 82 0.45 -2.59 0.61
N GLY A 83 0.59 -1.91 -0.52
CA GLY A 83 1.53 -0.80 -0.68
C GLY A 83 0.90 0.52 -0.31
N ILE A 84 1.56 1.32 0.53
CA ILE A 84 1.09 2.64 0.93
C ILE A 84 2.11 3.70 0.52
N HIS A 85 1.64 4.73 -0.18
CA HIS A 85 2.38 5.92 -0.58
C HIS A 85 3.70 5.60 -1.30
N GLY A 86 4.83 5.71 -0.59
CA GLY A 86 6.18 5.52 -1.12
C GLY A 86 6.47 4.11 -1.66
N ALA A 87 5.58 3.12 -1.45
CA ALA A 87 5.77 1.77 -1.96
C ALA A 87 6.04 1.77 -3.48
N THR A 88 5.30 2.55 -4.27
CA THR A 88 5.56 2.69 -5.73
C THR A 88 6.80 3.53 -6.08
N ALA A 89 7.40 4.18 -5.08
CA ALA A 89 8.67 4.90 -5.17
C ALA A 89 9.84 4.09 -4.54
N SER A 90 9.59 2.85 -4.13
CA SER A 90 10.60 1.91 -3.63
C SER A 90 11.13 1.04 -4.76
N PHE A 91 12.39 0.60 -4.65
CA PHE A 91 12.95 -0.44 -5.53
C PHE A 91 12.85 -0.11 -7.03
N LYS A 92 13.16 1.14 -7.42
CA LYS A 92 12.97 1.64 -8.80
C LYS A 92 13.72 0.84 -9.88
N SER A 93 14.82 0.17 -9.51
CA SER A 93 15.60 -0.69 -10.39
C SER A 93 14.97 -2.06 -10.64
N PHE A 94 13.83 -2.37 -9.99
CA PHE A 94 13.20 -3.69 -9.98
C PHE A 94 11.83 -3.67 -10.66
N PRO A 95 11.78 -3.83 -12.00
CA PRO A 95 10.54 -3.69 -12.75
C PRO A 95 9.50 -4.77 -12.42
N ARG A 96 9.90 -5.96 -11.93
CA ARG A 96 8.94 -7.02 -11.56
C ARG A 96 8.18 -6.65 -10.29
N TYR A 97 8.83 -5.99 -9.33
CA TYR A 97 8.16 -5.38 -8.17
C TYR A 97 7.09 -4.35 -8.58
N HIS A 98 7.43 -3.44 -9.50
CA HIS A 98 6.47 -2.46 -10.01
C HIS A 98 5.34 -3.09 -10.83
N ALA A 99 5.65 -4.14 -11.59
CA ALA A 99 4.65 -4.93 -12.30
C ALA A 99 3.68 -5.62 -11.32
N MET A 100 4.15 -6.13 -10.18
CA MET A 100 3.30 -6.66 -9.11
C MET A 100 2.40 -5.57 -8.51
N LEU A 101 2.94 -4.38 -8.21
CA LEU A 101 2.16 -3.24 -7.71
C LEU A 101 1.14 -2.70 -8.71
N GLY A 102 1.42 -2.84 -10.01
CA GLY A 102 0.58 -2.31 -11.08
C GLY A 102 0.77 -0.82 -11.36
N GLY A 103 1.83 -0.19 -10.83
CA GLY A 103 2.15 1.20 -11.12
C GLY A 103 3.52 1.63 -10.57
N THR A 104 4.09 2.66 -11.19
CA THR A 104 5.41 3.21 -10.84
C THR A 104 5.30 4.69 -10.54
N PHE A 105 5.86 5.14 -9.43
CA PHE A 105 5.94 6.57 -9.12
C PHE A 105 6.85 7.31 -10.11
N THR A 106 6.33 8.35 -10.75
CA THR A 106 7.08 9.21 -11.69
C THR A 106 7.35 10.61 -11.15
N GLY A 107 6.57 11.08 -10.17
CA GLY A 107 6.75 12.39 -9.57
C GLY A 107 5.61 12.76 -8.62
N HIS A 108 5.68 13.96 -8.06
CA HIS A 108 4.59 14.53 -7.27
C HIS A 108 4.55 16.06 -7.44
N ALA A 109 3.38 16.65 -7.21
CA ALA A 109 3.26 18.10 -7.08
C ALA A 109 3.43 18.55 -5.62
N LEU A 110 3.40 19.87 -5.38
CA LEU A 110 3.46 20.41 -4.02
C LEU A 110 2.28 19.93 -3.16
N PRO A 111 2.50 19.65 -1.87
CA PRO A 111 1.46 19.19 -0.97
C PRO A 111 0.27 20.16 -0.87
N ARG A 112 -0.94 19.63 -1.00
CA ARG A 112 -2.18 20.43 -1.02
C ARG A 112 -3.39 19.60 -0.59
N LYS A 113 -4.53 20.28 -0.43
CA LYS A 113 -5.80 19.63 -0.11
C LYS A 113 -6.47 19.13 -1.39
N PHE A 114 -6.99 17.92 -1.36
CA PHE A 114 -7.79 17.34 -2.42
C PHE A 114 -8.78 16.32 -1.83
N GLU A 115 -9.67 15.80 -2.65
CA GLU A 115 -10.65 14.78 -2.25
C GLU A 115 -10.21 13.39 -2.71
N ALA A 116 -10.35 12.40 -1.83
CA ALA A 116 -10.30 10.98 -2.18
C ALA A 116 -11.75 10.51 -2.42
N ARG A 117 -12.04 10.05 -3.63
CA ARG A 117 -13.39 9.69 -4.07
C ARG A 117 -13.43 8.25 -4.59
N PRO A 118 -14.33 7.37 -4.09
CA PRO A 118 -14.50 6.05 -4.67
C PRO A 118 -15.00 6.17 -6.13
N THR A 119 -14.58 5.26 -7.00
CA THR A 119 -14.96 5.27 -8.44
C THR A 119 -16.42 4.88 -8.69
N GLY A 120 -17.15 4.47 -7.67
CA GLY A 120 -18.52 3.93 -7.77
C GLY A 120 -18.57 2.43 -8.06
N LYS A 121 -17.43 1.79 -8.37
CA LYS A 121 -17.34 0.33 -8.49
C LYS A 121 -17.65 -0.34 -7.15
N VAL A 122 -18.44 -1.41 -7.19
CA VAL A 122 -18.72 -2.25 -6.01
C VAL A 122 -17.46 -3.04 -5.67
N HIS A 123 -16.72 -2.59 -4.66
CA HIS A 123 -15.50 -3.25 -4.21
C HIS A 123 -15.47 -3.34 -2.67
N PRO A 124 -15.07 -4.48 -2.06
CA PRO A 124 -15.04 -4.62 -0.60
C PRO A 124 -14.20 -3.56 0.13
N ILE A 125 -13.14 -3.06 -0.51
CA ILE A 125 -12.28 -2.00 0.04
C ILE A 125 -13.03 -0.66 0.18
N THR A 126 -13.88 -0.32 -0.80
CA THR A 126 -14.62 0.95 -0.84
C THR A 126 -16.06 0.82 -0.34
N SER A 127 -16.45 -0.34 0.20
CA SER A 127 -17.79 -0.57 0.73
C SER A 127 -18.16 0.45 1.81
N GLY A 128 -19.23 1.22 1.58
CA GLY A 128 -19.68 2.29 2.47
C GLY A 128 -18.69 3.47 2.62
N MET A 129 -17.68 3.56 1.76
CA MET A 129 -16.76 4.70 1.72
C MET A 129 -17.47 5.92 1.13
N GLN A 130 -17.47 7.01 1.87
CA GLN A 130 -17.85 8.32 1.35
C GLN A 130 -16.61 9.08 0.89
N PRO A 131 -16.74 10.03 -0.06
CA PRO A 131 -15.63 10.91 -0.41
C PRO A 131 -15.14 11.68 0.83
N PHE A 132 -13.82 11.87 0.96
CA PHE A 132 -13.25 12.62 2.07
C PHE A 132 -12.07 13.48 1.62
N LYS A 133 -11.86 14.60 2.32
CA LYS A 133 -10.77 15.53 2.02
C LYS A 133 -9.57 15.27 2.92
N LEU A 134 -8.39 15.34 2.33
CA LEU A 134 -7.12 15.23 3.04
C LEU A 134 -6.10 16.22 2.45
N LYS A 135 -5.09 16.59 3.25
CA LYS A 135 -3.89 17.28 2.75
C LYS A 135 -2.81 16.23 2.56
N ASP A 136 -2.27 16.09 1.36
CA ASP A 136 -1.23 15.11 1.06
C ASP A 136 -0.31 15.61 -0.07
N GLU A 137 0.73 14.83 -0.35
CA GLU A 137 1.60 14.96 -1.51
C GLU A 137 1.00 14.16 -2.69
N PRO A 138 0.43 14.83 -3.71
CA PRO A 138 -0.24 14.14 -4.81
C PRO A 138 0.79 13.44 -5.71
N TYR A 139 0.87 12.12 -5.61
CA TYR A 139 1.71 11.30 -6.49
C TYR A 139 1.13 11.24 -7.91
N VAL A 140 2.06 11.17 -8.86
CA VAL A 140 1.83 10.87 -10.27
C VAL A 140 2.44 9.50 -10.54
N HIS A 141 1.69 8.65 -11.22
CA HIS A 141 2.08 7.29 -11.53
C HIS A 141 2.09 7.07 -13.03
N ASP A 142 3.10 6.33 -13.50
CA ASP A 142 2.97 5.56 -14.73
C ASP A 142 2.16 4.30 -14.39
N ILE A 143 0.97 4.21 -14.98
CA ILE A 143 -0.04 3.21 -14.68
C ILE A 143 -0.83 2.91 -15.93
N ASP A 144 -1.09 1.62 -16.16
CA ASP A 144 -1.97 1.13 -17.21
C ASP A 144 -3.32 0.74 -16.58
N PRO A 145 -4.37 1.57 -16.71
CA PRO A 145 -5.66 1.32 -16.07
C PRO A 145 -6.36 0.05 -16.56
N SER A 146 -5.91 -0.57 -17.67
CA SER A 146 -6.43 -1.86 -18.14
C SER A 146 -5.87 -3.06 -17.37
N LYS A 147 -4.76 -2.87 -16.64
CA LYS A 147 -4.05 -3.93 -15.90
C LYS A 147 -4.26 -3.88 -14.39
N VAL A 148 -5.07 -2.94 -13.91
CA VAL A 148 -5.40 -2.76 -12.49
C VAL A 148 -6.87 -2.40 -12.34
N ASP A 149 -7.46 -2.69 -11.19
CA ASP A 149 -8.79 -2.18 -10.85
C ASP A 149 -8.69 -0.91 -10.00
N VAL A 150 -8.88 0.25 -10.62
CA VAL A 150 -8.90 1.54 -9.91
C VAL A 150 -10.21 1.66 -9.12
N ILE A 151 -10.09 1.81 -7.80
CA ILE A 151 -11.22 1.82 -6.85
C ILE A 151 -11.39 3.18 -6.15
N VAL A 152 -10.33 4.00 -6.07
CA VAL A 152 -10.37 5.36 -5.54
C VAL A 152 -9.58 6.29 -6.45
N GLU A 153 -10.12 7.47 -6.68
CA GLU A 153 -9.49 8.57 -7.40
C GLU A 153 -9.16 9.72 -6.44
N ARG A 154 -8.08 10.42 -6.74
CA ARG A 154 -7.81 11.76 -6.24
C ARG A 154 -8.52 12.75 -7.15
N VAL A 155 -9.29 13.66 -6.58
CA VAL A 155 -10.00 14.73 -7.29
C VAL A 155 -9.49 16.07 -6.78
N ASP A 156 -8.88 16.85 -7.67
CA ASP A 156 -8.29 18.14 -7.37
C ASP A 156 -8.63 19.15 -8.49
N LYS A 157 -9.65 19.96 -8.24
CA LYS A 157 -10.21 20.91 -9.22
C LYS A 157 -10.60 20.20 -10.53
N LYS A 158 -9.81 20.38 -11.59
CA LYS A 158 -10.03 19.78 -12.92
C LYS A 158 -9.19 18.51 -13.16
N GLU A 159 -8.33 18.14 -12.21
CA GLU A 159 -7.50 16.95 -12.31
C GLU A 159 -8.14 15.81 -11.52
N THR A 160 -8.28 14.66 -12.18
CA THR A 160 -8.64 13.38 -11.55
C THR A 160 -7.54 12.38 -11.88
N ALA A 161 -7.09 11.62 -10.87
CA ALA A 161 -6.03 10.61 -11.05
C ALA A 161 -6.29 9.39 -10.18
N PRO A 162 -5.89 8.17 -10.59
CA PRO A 162 -5.93 6.99 -9.75
C PRO A 162 -5.19 7.22 -8.43
N ALA A 163 -5.79 6.80 -7.31
CA ALA A 163 -5.23 7.01 -5.98
C ALA A 163 -5.35 5.79 -5.05
N ALA A 164 -6.20 4.82 -5.39
CA ALA A 164 -6.05 3.45 -4.90
C ALA A 164 -6.54 2.47 -5.96
N TRP A 165 -5.82 1.35 -6.08
CA TRP A 165 -6.15 0.30 -7.03
C TRP A 165 -5.78 -1.07 -6.48
N THR A 166 -6.31 -2.10 -7.11
CA THR A 166 -5.99 -3.50 -6.81
C THR A 166 -5.49 -4.22 -8.05
N LYS A 167 -4.77 -5.31 -7.82
CA LYS A 167 -4.25 -6.20 -8.86
C LYS A 167 -4.05 -7.60 -8.28
N GLU A 168 -4.10 -8.62 -9.13
CA GLU A 168 -3.64 -9.97 -8.80
C GLU A 168 -2.18 -10.18 -9.23
N HIS A 169 -1.47 -11.00 -8.46
CA HIS A 169 -0.13 -11.47 -8.81
C HIS A 169 -0.02 -12.93 -8.39
N GLY A 170 0.05 -13.84 -9.37
CA GLY A 170 -0.17 -15.26 -9.12
C GLY A 170 -1.54 -15.49 -8.47
N GLN A 171 -1.58 -16.22 -7.36
CA GLN A 171 -2.79 -16.45 -6.57
C GLN A 171 -3.02 -15.34 -5.52
N GLY A 172 -2.07 -14.41 -5.37
CA GLY A 172 -2.11 -13.35 -4.38
C GLY A 172 -2.84 -12.10 -4.83
N ARG A 173 -3.15 -11.27 -3.84
CA ARG A 173 -3.86 -10.01 -4.05
C ARG A 173 -2.99 -8.84 -3.59
N VAL A 174 -2.97 -7.81 -4.42
CA VAL A 174 -2.22 -6.58 -4.20
C VAL A 174 -3.19 -5.42 -4.14
N ALA A 175 -3.04 -4.57 -3.15
CA ALA A 175 -3.71 -3.28 -3.06
C ALA A 175 -2.66 -2.18 -2.92
N TYR A 176 -2.85 -1.06 -3.62
CA TYR A 176 -2.03 0.12 -3.46
C TYR A 176 -2.89 1.32 -3.09
N ILE A 177 -2.36 2.17 -2.20
CA ILE A 177 -2.99 3.43 -1.78
C ILE A 177 -1.94 4.54 -1.88
N ALA A 178 -2.18 5.55 -2.71
CA ALA A 178 -1.22 6.62 -3.01
C ALA A 178 -1.04 7.63 -1.86
N PHE A 179 -2.02 7.72 -0.97
CA PHE A 179 -1.99 8.65 0.17
C PHE A 179 -1.09 8.16 1.30
N GLY A 180 -0.65 9.08 2.14
CA GLY A 180 0.07 8.78 3.37
C GLY A 180 1.42 9.46 3.52
N HIS A 181 1.69 10.59 2.85
CA HIS A 181 2.92 11.35 3.10
C HIS A 181 2.95 11.90 4.54
N PHE A 182 1.82 12.47 4.99
CA PHE A 182 1.72 13.05 6.33
C PHE A 182 1.15 12.05 7.34
N ALA A 183 1.84 11.88 8.47
CA ALA A 183 1.37 11.01 9.56
C ALA A 183 -0.02 11.39 10.09
N GLY A 184 -0.40 12.67 10.00
CA GLY A 184 -1.72 13.15 10.38
C GLY A 184 -2.87 12.45 9.65
N ASN A 185 -2.66 12.02 8.40
CA ASN A 185 -3.69 11.35 7.60
C ASN A 185 -4.08 10.00 8.23
N PHE A 186 -3.14 9.29 8.86
CA PHE A 186 -3.38 8.01 9.54
C PHE A 186 -4.29 8.12 10.78
N LYS A 187 -4.63 9.34 11.23
CA LYS A 187 -5.64 9.56 12.29
C LYS A 187 -7.08 9.63 11.75
N GLY A 188 -7.27 9.90 10.46
CA GLY A 188 -8.58 10.04 9.83
C GLY A 188 -9.30 8.69 9.73
N LYS A 189 -10.56 8.65 10.15
CA LYS A 189 -11.34 7.40 10.23
C LYS A 189 -11.52 6.73 8.86
N GLU A 190 -11.71 7.54 7.83
CA GLU A 190 -11.92 7.10 6.46
C GLU A 190 -10.64 6.47 5.88
N PHE A 191 -9.48 7.07 6.16
CA PHE A 191 -8.20 6.51 5.73
C PHE A 191 -7.84 5.24 6.51
N GLN A 192 -8.11 5.18 7.81
CA GLN A 192 -7.96 3.96 8.60
C GLN A 192 -8.87 2.84 8.08
N ALA A 193 -10.13 3.15 7.75
CA ALA A 193 -11.08 2.19 7.19
C ALA A 193 -10.61 1.68 5.81
N LEU A 194 -10.10 2.57 4.96
CA LEU A 194 -9.53 2.20 3.66
C LEU A 194 -8.38 1.20 3.80
N ILE A 195 -7.42 1.49 4.68
CA ILE A 195 -6.28 0.60 4.96
C ILE A 195 -6.75 -0.73 5.56
N SER A 196 -7.62 -0.69 6.57
CA SER A 196 -8.17 -1.88 7.24
C SER A 196 -8.87 -2.82 6.26
N ARG A 197 -9.72 -2.26 5.38
CA ARG A 197 -10.43 -3.06 4.37
C ARG A 197 -9.50 -3.55 3.28
N ALA A 198 -8.49 -2.78 2.88
CA ALA A 198 -7.45 -3.24 1.96
C ALA A 198 -6.70 -4.46 2.52
N ILE A 199 -6.24 -4.40 3.77
CA ILE A 199 -5.57 -5.51 4.45
C ILE A 199 -6.50 -6.73 4.54
N THR A 200 -7.75 -6.52 4.94
CA THR A 200 -8.74 -7.59 5.04
C THR A 200 -9.02 -8.22 3.68
N TRP A 201 -9.10 -7.43 2.61
CA TRP A 201 -9.37 -7.92 1.27
C TRP A 201 -8.20 -8.71 0.69
N VAL A 202 -6.96 -8.21 0.80
CA VAL A 202 -5.79 -8.90 0.22
C VAL A 202 -5.49 -10.22 0.92
N ALA A 203 -5.88 -10.36 2.18
CA ALA A 203 -5.57 -11.52 2.99
C ALA A 203 -6.72 -12.55 3.06
N ARG A 204 -7.82 -12.34 2.31
CA ARG A 204 -8.82 -13.38 2.08
C ARG A 204 -8.17 -14.52 1.32
N LYS A 205 -8.19 -15.71 1.90
CA LYS A 205 -7.94 -16.95 1.14
C LYS A 205 -9.09 -17.10 0.14
N GLY A 206 -8.74 -17.40 -1.11
CA GLY A 206 -9.71 -17.82 -2.13
C GLY A 206 -10.44 -19.09 -1.70
#